data_AF-A0A0B1SDE0-F1
#
_entry.id   AF-A0A0B1SDE0-F1
#
_cell.length_a   1.000
_cell.length_b   1.000
_cell.length_c   1.000
_cell.angle_alpha   90.00
_cell.angle_beta   90.00
_cell.angle_gamma   90.00
#
_symmetry.space_group_name_H-M   'P 1'
#
loop_
_entity.id
_entity.type
_entity.pdbx_description
1 polymer ?
#
loop_
_entity_poly.entity_id
_entity_poly.type
_entity_poly.pdbx_seq_one_letter_code
_entity_poly.pdbx_strand_id
1 'polypeptide(L)'
;MLQGVFLLATVIASILCDEDPSSNAVQTAYALDFDVLASPAAFTCIRINQYSVVFLRGYNPDGNGGFDRNVTENIQNAFNAGLGTEVYMTPSLTSTKTGAQQFFEMYNSLRLNYNVKAIWIQVRQVSPMHCGRVAAALWRNYNLRSCID
;
A
#
# COMPACT_ATOMS: atom_id res chain seq x y z
N MET A 1 21.49 44.73 -49.77
CA MET A 1 21.40 43.35 -50.28
C MET A 1 21.00 42.49 -49.10
N LEU A 2 19.70 42.34 -48.78
CA LEU A 2 18.68 41.45 -49.34
C LEU A 2 19.03 39.95 -49.25
N GLN A 3 18.03 39.18 -48.79
CA GLN A 3 17.86 37.71 -48.76
C GLN A 3 18.42 37.01 -47.51
N GLY A 4 17.69 36.14 -46.80
CA GLY A 4 16.38 35.56 -47.03
C GLY A 4 16.07 34.57 -45.89
N VAL A 5 14.77 34.36 -45.68
CA VAL A 5 14.08 33.55 -44.65
C VAL A 5 14.52 32.07 -44.64
N PHE A 6 14.59 31.45 -43.46
CA PHE A 6 14.07 30.08 -43.26
C PHE A 6 13.55 29.90 -41.82
N LEU A 7 12.22 29.83 -41.72
CA LEU A 7 11.46 29.40 -40.55
C LEU A 7 11.63 27.88 -40.39
N LEU A 8 12.05 27.45 -39.20
CA LEU A 8 11.79 26.09 -38.72
C LEU A 8 11.11 26.23 -37.36
N ALA A 9 9.79 26.36 -37.40
CA ALA A 9 8.94 26.19 -36.23
C ALA A 9 8.89 24.69 -35.90
N THR A 10 9.78 24.22 -35.03
CA THR A 10 9.62 22.92 -34.40
C THR A 10 8.62 23.08 -33.26
N VAL A 11 7.38 22.63 -33.49
CA VAL A 11 6.42 22.36 -32.43
C VAL A 11 6.93 21.14 -31.68
N ILE A 12 7.66 21.36 -30.59
CA ILE A 12 7.76 20.34 -29.55
C ILE A 12 6.46 20.50 -28.77
N ALA A 13 5.49 19.61 -29.02
CA ALA A 13 4.38 19.39 -28.12
C ALA A 13 4.96 18.74 -26.85
N SER A 14 5.64 19.54 -26.04
CA SER A 14 5.87 19.21 -24.65
C SER A 14 4.48 19.15 -24.05
N ILE A 15 4.09 17.98 -23.53
CA ILE A 15 2.98 17.88 -22.60
C ILE A 15 3.39 18.72 -21.38
N LEU A 16 3.07 20.01 -21.44
CA LEU A 16 2.97 20.86 -20.28
C LEU A 16 1.63 20.45 -19.66
N CYS A 17 1.67 19.52 -18.72
CA CYS A 17 0.68 19.61 -17.66
C CYS A 17 0.95 20.99 -17.04
N ASP A 18 0.00 21.92 -17.16
CA ASP A 18 0.04 23.21 -16.48
C ASP A 18 0.50 22.97 -15.04
N GLU A 19 1.69 23.47 -14.68
CA GLU A 19 1.99 23.66 -13.27
C GLU A 19 1.24 24.91 -12.85
N ASP A 20 0.06 24.70 -12.28
CA ASP A 20 -0.64 25.74 -11.53
C ASP A 20 0.31 26.29 -10.44
N PRO A 21 0.63 27.60 -10.44
CA PRO A 21 1.46 28.22 -9.41
C PRO A 21 0.80 28.24 -8.02
N SER A 22 -0.40 27.67 -7.86
CA SER A 22 -0.94 27.22 -6.58
C SER A 22 -0.35 25.89 -6.10
N SER A 23 0.73 25.40 -6.72
CA SER A 23 1.38 24.12 -6.46
C SER A 23 1.49 23.86 -4.96
N ASN A 24 0.54 23.09 -4.43
CA ASN A 24 0.77 22.33 -3.23
C ASN A 24 1.94 21.45 -3.61
N ALA A 25 3.15 21.81 -3.17
CA ALA A 25 4.34 21.01 -3.40
C ALA A 25 3.94 19.57 -3.09
N VAL A 26 4.04 18.67 -4.07
CA VAL A 26 3.67 17.27 -3.89
C VAL A 26 4.56 16.74 -2.76
N GLN A 27 4.02 16.71 -1.55
CA GLN A 27 4.77 16.35 -0.38
C GLN A 27 4.79 14.83 -0.32
N THR A 28 5.89 14.25 -0.77
CA THR A 28 6.14 12.82 -0.63
C THR A 28 6.23 12.47 0.85
N ALA A 29 5.34 11.60 1.32
CA ALA A 29 5.41 11.04 2.66
C ALA A 29 6.07 9.66 2.60
N TYR A 30 6.88 9.34 3.62
CA TYR A 30 7.50 8.03 3.76
C TYR A 30 6.81 7.20 4.83
N ALA A 31 6.69 5.91 4.56
CA ALA A 31 6.15 4.92 5.48
C ALA A 31 6.98 3.64 5.41
N LEU A 32 6.93 2.84 6.47
CA LEU A 32 7.58 1.52 6.57
C LEU A 32 6.54 0.46 6.91
N ASP A 33 6.74 -0.77 6.46
CA ASP A 33 5.91 -1.90 6.85
C ASP A 33 6.65 -2.86 7.80
N PHE A 34 5.91 -3.47 8.73
CA PHE A 34 6.43 -4.42 9.70
C PHE A 34 5.58 -5.67 9.73
N ASP A 35 6.25 -6.82 9.68
CA ASP A 35 5.65 -8.14 9.76
C ASP A 35 6.18 -8.97 10.96
N VAL A 36 7.02 -8.34 11.77
CA VAL A 36 7.57 -8.84 13.04
C VAL A 36 7.31 -7.83 14.16
N LEU A 37 7.47 -8.26 15.40
CA LEU A 37 7.40 -7.36 16.55
C LEU A 37 8.57 -6.37 16.53
N ALA A 38 8.26 -5.07 16.63
CA ALA A 38 9.24 -4.00 16.72
C ALA A 38 9.17 -3.33 18.10
N SER A 39 10.32 -2.96 18.63
CA SER A 39 10.43 -2.38 19.97
C SER A 39 9.90 -0.94 20.01
N PRO A 40 9.51 -0.43 21.19
CA PRO A 40 9.16 0.99 21.34
C PRO A 40 10.25 1.95 20.85
N ALA A 41 11.52 1.62 21.11
CA ALA A 41 12.66 2.42 20.66
C ALA A 41 12.78 2.48 19.13
N ALA A 42 12.43 1.39 18.43
CA ALA A 42 12.39 1.38 16.97
C ALA A 42 11.33 2.34 16.43
N PHE A 43 10.12 2.34 16.98
CA PHE A 43 9.08 3.28 16.55
C PHE A 43 9.41 4.74 16.89
N THR A 44 10.02 5.02 18.04
CA THR A 44 10.56 6.35 18.35
C THR A 44 11.60 6.77 17.31
N CYS A 45 12.52 5.88 16.94
CA CYS A 45 13.53 6.13 15.92
C CYS A 45 12.89 6.49 14.57
N ILE A 46 11.87 5.73 14.14
CA ILE A 46 11.13 5.98 12.89
C ILE A 46 10.49 7.38 12.92
N ARG A 47 9.87 7.75 14.05
CA ARG A 47 9.22 9.06 14.20
C ARG A 47 10.21 10.23 14.12
N ILE A 48 11.36 10.14 14.79
CA ILE A 48 12.36 11.23 14.77
C ILE A 48 13.01 11.38 13.39
N ASN A 49 13.06 10.30 12.61
CA ASN A 49 13.50 10.30 11.20
C ASN A 49 12.39 10.73 10.21
N GLN A 50 11.37 11.46 10.69
CA GLN A 50 10.33 12.14 9.88
C GLN A 50 9.36 11.22 9.12
N TYR A 51 9.28 9.94 9.47
CA TYR A 51 8.18 9.09 9.03
C TYR A 51 6.92 9.43 9.83
N SER A 52 5.76 9.43 9.16
CA SER A 52 4.48 9.78 9.78
C SER A 52 3.57 8.57 10.00
N VAL A 53 3.75 7.50 9.22
CA VAL A 53 2.87 6.32 9.20
C VAL A 53 3.69 5.04 9.11
N VAL A 54 3.20 3.98 9.74
CA VAL A 54 3.70 2.60 9.57
C VAL A 54 2.56 1.65 9.19
N PHE A 55 2.89 0.68 8.34
CA PHE A 55 2.00 -0.40 7.92
C PHE A 55 2.31 -1.65 8.74
N LEU A 56 1.32 -2.22 9.42
CA LEU A 56 1.52 -3.33 10.34
C LEU A 56 0.77 -4.55 9.81
N ARG A 57 1.44 -5.70 9.71
CA ARG A 57 0.78 -6.94 9.26
C ARG A 57 -0.20 -7.40 10.32
N GLY A 58 -1.48 -7.46 9.98
CA GLY A 58 -2.56 -7.97 10.83
C GLY A 58 -2.96 -9.41 10.55
N TYR A 59 -2.59 -9.97 9.40
CA TYR A 59 -2.81 -11.38 9.07
C TYR A 59 -1.52 -12.02 8.55
N ASN A 60 -1.07 -13.03 9.28
CA ASN A 60 0.08 -13.84 8.92
C ASN A 60 -0.36 -14.94 7.94
N PRO A 61 0.31 -15.13 6.79
CA PRO A 61 -0.06 -16.16 5.80
C PRO A 61 0.44 -17.57 6.15
N ASP A 62 1.27 -17.74 7.18
CA ASP A 62 1.92 -19.00 7.53
C ASP A 62 0.90 -20.12 7.83
N GLY A 63 1.19 -21.33 7.35
CA GLY A 63 0.32 -22.49 7.53
C GLY A 63 -1.08 -22.26 6.94
N ASN A 64 -2.10 -22.26 7.79
CA ASN A 64 -3.49 -22.03 7.38
C ASN A 64 -3.90 -20.55 7.40
N GLY A 65 -2.95 -19.65 7.69
CA GLY A 65 -3.19 -18.23 7.91
C GLY A 65 -3.90 -17.93 9.23
N GLY A 66 -3.65 -16.76 9.79
CA GLY A 66 -4.30 -16.30 11.00
C GLY A 66 -3.98 -14.86 11.38
N PHE A 67 -4.71 -14.36 12.38
CA PHE A 67 -4.43 -13.06 12.97
C PHE A 67 -2.98 -12.98 13.47
N ASP A 68 -2.25 -11.94 13.07
CA ASP A 68 -0.84 -11.77 13.45
C ASP A 68 -0.77 -11.26 14.89
N ARG A 69 -0.16 -12.06 15.78
CA ARG A 69 -0.03 -11.74 17.21
C ARG A 69 0.79 -10.48 17.48
N ASN A 70 1.67 -10.06 16.57
CA ASN A 70 2.54 -8.91 16.76
C ASN A 70 1.79 -7.58 16.53
N VAL A 71 0.66 -7.59 15.81
CA VAL A 71 0.02 -6.36 15.34
C VAL A 71 -0.48 -5.49 16.49
N THR A 72 -1.05 -6.09 17.54
CA THR A 72 -1.61 -5.37 18.70
C THR A 72 -0.52 -4.58 19.43
N GLU A 73 0.62 -5.21 19.70
CA GLU A 73 1.73 -4.57 20.40
C GLU A 73 2.40 -3.50 19.50
N ASN A 74 2.58 -3.78 18.21
CA ASN A 74 3.09 -2.80 17.27
C ASN A 74 2.18 -1.58 17.13
N ILE A 75 0.84 -1.75 17.13
CA ILE A 75 -0.10 -0.62 17.09
C ILE A 75 0.08 0.25 18.32
N GLN A 76 0.18 -0.34 19.51
CA GLN A 76 0.38 0.39 20.76
C GLN A 76 1.72 1.13 20.77
N ASN A 77 2.81 0.45 20.37
CA ASN A 77 4.14 1.05 20.33
C ASN A 77 4.21 2.21 19.32
N ALA A 78 3.63 2.05 18.13
CA ALA A 78 3.58 3.10 17.11
C ALA A 78 2.72 4.31 17.57
N PHE A 79 1.56 4.05 18.18
CA PHE A 79 0.72 5.10 18.75
C PHE A 79 1.45 5.89 19.83
N ASN A 80 2.13 5.21 20.76
CA ASN A 80 2.91 5.84 21.82
C ASN A 80 4.10 6.66 21.28
N ALA A 81 4.65 6.27 20.14
CA ALA A 81 5.68 7.03 19.44
C ALA A 81 5.13 8.20 18.60
N GLY A 82 3.81 8.39 18.53
CA GLY A 82 3.18 9.46 17.74
C GLY A 82 3.21 9.20 16.23
N LEU A 83 3.21 7.93 15.81
CA LEU A 83 3.05 7.51 14.42
C LEU A 83 1.59 7.16 14.14
N GLY A 84 1.13 7.46 12.92
CA GLY A 84 -0.09 6.87 12.37
C GLY A 84 0.11 5.38 12.07
N THR A 85 -0.96 4.61 12.16
CA THR A 85 -0.93 3.17 11.92
C THR A 85 -1.93 2.76 10.85
N GLU A 86 -1.44 2.02 9.87
CA GLU A 86 -2.23 1.35 8.85
C GLU A 86 -2.05 -0.16 9.01
N VAL A 87 -3.10 -0.95 8.83
CA VAL A 87 -3.02 -2.40 8.97
C VAL A 87 -3.18 -3.08 7.62
N TYR A 88 -2.29 -4.01 7.31
CA TYR A 88 -2.37 -4.80 6.08
C TYR A 88 -2.52 -6.29 6.36
N MET A 89 -3.17 -6.96 5.43
CA MET A 89 -3.36 -8.40 5.41
C MET A 89 -2.40 -9.00 4.38
N THR A 90 -1.68 -10.06 4.74
CA THR A 90 -1.15 -10.98 3.72
C THR A 90 -1.98 -12.27 3.76
N PRO A 91 -2.83 -12.52 2.75
CA PRO A 91 -3.61 -13.75 2.69
C PRO A 91 -2.73 -14.99 2.52
N SER A 92 -3.13 -16.09 3.15
CA SER A 92 -2.56 -17.40 2.89
C SER A 92 -3.25 -18.03 1.67
N LEU A 93 -2.50 -18.17 0.58
CA LEU A 93 -3.03 -18.72 -0.68
C LEU A 93 -3.19 -20.25 -0.65
N THR A 94 -2.49 -20.92 0.26
CA THR A 94 -2.53 -22.39 0.46
C THR A 94 -3.48 -22.81 1.58
N SER A 95 -4.16 -21.85 2.20
CA SER A 95 -5.12 -22.09 3.27
C SER A 95 -6.36 -22.84 2.76
N THR A 96 -6.98 -23.61 3.65
CA THR A 96 -8.32 -24.16 3.42
C THR A 96 -9.44 -23.13 3.60
N LYS A 97 -9.10 -21.94 4.13
CA LYS A 97 -10.03 -20.82 4.35
C LYS A 97 -10.15 -19.97 3.10
N THR A 98 -11.36 -19.54 2.79
CA THR A 98 -11.63 -18.51 1.78
C THR A 98 -11.00 -17.17 2.16
N GLY A 99 -10.69 -16.32 1.18
CA GLY A 99 -10.17 -14.98 1.45
C GLY A 99 -11.10 -14.14 2.35
N ALA A 100 -12.42 -14.32 2.22
CA ALA A 100 -13.39 -13.67 3.09
C ALA A 100 -13.28 -14.14 4.55
N GLN A 101 -13.15 -15.44 4.80
CA GLN A 101 -12.93 -15.97 6.15
C GLN A 101 -11.65 -15.41 6.76
N GLN A 102 -10.55 -15.43 6.00
CA GLN A 102 -9.28 -14.89 6.45
C GLN A 102 -9.38 -13.38 6.79
N PHE A 103 -10.05 -12.60 5.94
CA PHE A 103 -10.31 -11.17 6.20
C PHE A 103 -11.16 -10.96 7.45
N PHE A 104 -12.25 -11.72 7.61
CA PHE A 104 -13.15 -11.58 8.76
C PHE A 104 -12.49 -11.97 10.07
N GLU A 105 -11.62 -12.99 10.09
CA GLU A 105 -10.80 -13.32 11.26
C GLU A 105 -9.99 -12.11 11.72
N MET A 106 -9.26 -11.48 10.79
CA MET A 106 -8.46 -10.29 11.10
C MET A 106 -9.32 -9.11 11.55
N TYR A 107 -10.34 -8.76 10.77
CA TYR A 107 -11.21 -7.62 11.04
C TYR A 107 -11.92 -7.75 12.39
N ASN A 108 -12.42 -8.95 12.71
CA ASN A 108 -13.07 -9.22 13.99
C ASN A 108 -12.10 -9.08 15.17
N SER A 109 -10.84 -9.51 15.03
CA SER A 109 -9.84 -9.33 16.08
C SER A 109 -9.47 -7.85 16.29
N LEU A 110 -9.34 -7.08 15.21
CA LEU A 110 -8.97 -5.65 15.29
C LEU A 110 -10.10 -4.78 15.85
N ARG A 111 -11.34 -4.97 15.38
CA ARG A 111 -12.48 -4.10 15.74
C ARG A 111 -12.87 -4.15 17.21
N LEU A 112 -12.37 -5.12 17.97
CA LEU A 112 -12.60 -5.23 19.42
C LEU A 112 -11.92 -4.09 20.19
N ASN A 113 -10.76 -3.62 19.71
CA ASN A 113 -9.93 -2.64 20.41
C ASN A 113 -9.62 -1.39 19.57
N TYR A 114 -9.88 -1.44 18.26
CA TYR A 114 -9.47 -0.39 17.32
C TYR A 114 -10.59 -0.01 16.35
N ASN A 115 -10.67 1.28 15.99
CA ASN A 115 -11.57 1.73 14.94
C ASN A 115 -10.91 1.52 13.56
N VAL A 116 -11.26 0.42 12.91
CA VAL A 116 -10.71 0.04 11.60
C VAL A 116 -11.38 0.85 10.50
N LYS A 117 -10.64 1.81 9.92
CA LYS A 117 -11.13 2.63 8.79
C LYS A 117 -10.84 2.00 7.43
N ALA A 118 -9.68 1.38 7.30
CA ALA A 118 -9.21 0.73 6.10
C ALA A 118 -8.37 -0.49 6.47
N ILE A 119 -8.34 -1.47 5.57
CA ILE A 119 -7.44 -2.61 5.60
C ILE A 119 -6.81 -2.71 4.23
N TRP A 120 -5.48 -2.78 4.19
CA TRP A 120 -4.73 -2.98 2.97
C TRP A 120 -4.55 -4.47 2.69
N ILE A 121 -4.57 -4.91 1.44
CA ILE A 121 -4.36 -6.31 1.07
C ILE A 121 -3.07 -6.42 0.26
N GLN A 122 -2.11 -7.17 0.77
CA GLN A 122 -0.85 -7.45 0.09
C GLN A 122 -1.00 -8.74 -0.75
N VAL A 123 -0.96 -8.60 -2.07
CA VAL A 123 -1.01 -9.73 -3.00
C VAL A 123 0.42 -10.09 -3.41
N ARG A 124 1.03 -11.10 -2.75
CA ARG A 124 2.45 -11.46 -2.93
C ARG A 124 2.74 -12.47 -4.05
N GLN A 125 1.74 -13.20 -4.53
CA GLN A 125 1.93 -14.17 -5.62
C GLN A 125 0.76 -14.18 -6.59
N VAL A 126 1.09 -13.98 -7.87
CA VAL A 126 0.29 -14.40 -9.02
C VAL A 126 0.90 -15.70 -9.53
N SER A 127 0.31 -16.85 -9.22
CA SER A 127 0.67 -18.06 -9.98
C SER A 127 0.16 -17.89 -11.43
N PRO A 128 0.91 -18.30 -12.46
CA PRO A 128 0.47 -18.20 -13.87
C PRO A 128 -0.90 -18.84 -14.11
N MET A 129 -1.28 -19.85 -13.33
CA MET A 129 -2.56 -20.57 -13.47
C MET A 129 -3.79 -19.82 -12.90
N HIS A 130 -3.63 -18.65 -12.28
CA HIS A 130 -4.75 -17.94 -11.63
C HIS A 130 -5.06 -16.52 -12.15
N CYS A 131 -4.41 -16.03 -13.23
CA CYS A 131 -4.74 -14.73 -13.87
C CYS A 131 -6.20 -14.72 -14.43
N GLY A 132 -6.96 -15.83 -14.39
CA GLY A 132 -8.37 -15.90 -14.81
C GLY A 132 -9.46 -15.61 -13.75
N ARG A 133 -9.20 -15.73 -12.43
CA ARG A 133 -10.29 -15.65 -11.42
C ARG A 133 -10.20 -14.46 -10.46
N VAL A 134 -8.99 -14.00 -10.12
CA VAL A 134 -8.81 -12.82 -9.24
C VAL A 134 -8.85 -11.52 -10.05
N ALA A 135 -8.46 -11.56 -11.32
CA ALA A 135 -8.50 -10.39 -12.20
C ALA A 135 -9.93 -9.96 -12.59
N ALA A 136 -10.92 -10.85 -12.52
CA ALA A 136 -12.28 -10.51 -13.00
C ALA A 136 -13.08 -9.58 -12.06
N ALA A 137 -12.78 -9.57 -10.75
CA ALA A 137 -13.59 -8.84 -9.77
C ALA A 137 -13.12 -7.40 -9.49
N LEU A 138 -11.81 -7.12 -9.62
CA LEU A 138 -11.23 -5.80 -9.32
C LEU A 138 -10.86 -4.98 -10.58
N TRP A 139 -10.81 -5.60 -11.76
CA TRP A 139 -10.23 -4.97 -12.95
C TRP A 139 -11.23 -4.46 -14.00
N ARG A 140 -12.55 -4.54 -13.76
CA ARG A 140 -13.54 -4.00 -14.69
C ARG A 140 -13.56 -2.47 -14.79
N ASN A 141 -13.01 -1.75 -13.81
CA ASN A 141 -13.14 -0.28 -13.75
C ASN A 141 -11.91 0.52 -14.19
N TYR A 142 -10.74 -0.09 -14.43
CA TYR A 142 -9.50 0.69 -14.63
C TYR A 142 -8.74 0.47 -15.94
N ASN A 143 -9.23 -0.36 -16.87
CA ASN A 143 -8.70 -0.46 -18.24
C ASN A 143 -7.15 -0.53 -18.36
N LEU A 144 -6.51 -1.27 -17.46
CA LEU A 144 -5.06 -1.50 -17.48
C LEU A 144 -4.77 -2.85 -18.15
N ARG A 145 -3.97 -2.83 -19.22
CA ARG A 145 -3.61 -4.01 -20.01
C ARG A 145 -2.54 -4.86 -19.33
N SER A 146 -2.79 -6.16 -19.37
CA SER A 146 -1.93 -7.36 -19.33
C SER A 146 -0.96 -7.57 -18.15
N CYS A 147 -1.22 -8.66 -17.41
CA CYS A 147 -0.21 -9.64 -16.99
C CYS A 147 0.83 -9.75 -18.13
N ILE A 148 2.03 -9.17 -17.99
CA ILE A 148 3.13 -9.23 -18.97
C ILE A 148 3.61 -10.68 -19.10
N ASP A 149 3.95 -11.06 -20.35
CA ASP A 149 4.24 -12.39 -20.90
C ASP A 149 5.04 -13.38 -20.03
#